data_AF-A0A914K8E6-F1
#
_entry.id   AF-A0A914K8E6-F1
#
_cell.length_a   1.000
_cell.length_b   1.000
_cell.length_c   1.000
_cell.angle_alpha   90.00
_cell.angle_beta   90.00
_cell.angle_gamma   90.00
#
_symmetry.space_group_name_H-M   'P 1'
#
loop_
_entity.id
_entity.type
_entity.pdbx_description
1 polymer ?
#
loop_
_entity_poly.entity_id
_entity_poly.type
_entity_poly.pdbx_seq_one_letter_code
_entity_poly.pdbx_strand_id
1 'polypeptide(L)'
;MVANSEYSRKFIKFWADYFYRLPNSFHGTDNGAIHQVFMEQHFKTNETQDQCFDLWQNSRNFDGLFTYQKCTRFALGDGSYFCDGKAKIIRKATWGWARDGWLTKTLIAPSDFMFHGWKVSKLGGEWVWPFKTPIFDATKCSPNSSLISFALTEKFMKTDDEIMGQLKAKRDETRKKYIETMKLLGKLCSDGKPPPFNMKCLNR
;
A
#
# COMPACT_ATOMS: atom_id res chain seq x y z
N MET A 1 -5.07 9.15 1.22
CA MET A 1 -5.90 10.20 1.85
C MET A 1 -7.21 10.29 1.10
N VAL A 2 -8.30 10.62 1.79
CA VAL A 2 -9.62 10.70 1.16
C VAL A 2 -10.24 12.04 1.54
N ALA A 3 -10.53 12.88 0.55
CA ALA A 3 -11.17 14.17 0.78
C ALA A 3 -12.66 13.98 1.12
N ASN A 4 -13.26 14.91 1.87
CA ASN A 4 -14.70 14.87 2.10
C ASN A 4 -15.44 15.42 0.86
N SER A 5 -15.65 14.56 -0.13
CA SER A 5 -16.34 14.88 -1.38
C SER A 5 -17.42 13.85 -1.70
N GLU A 6 -18.34 14.19 -2.59
CA GLU A 6 -19.34 13.24 -3.07
C GLU A 6 -18.69 12.03 -3.75
N TYR A 7 -17.67 12.26 -4.59
CA TYR A 7 -16.89 11.20 -5.21
C TYR A 7 -16.28 10.26 -4.16
N SER A 8 -15.65 10.82 -3.13
CA SER A 8 -15.00 10.05 -2.09
C SER A 8 -15.97 9.21 -1.27
N ARG A 9 -17.16 9.75 -0.94
CA ARG A 9 -18.20 8.98 -0.24
C ARG A 9 -18.71 7.82 -1.09
N LYS A 10 -18.94 8.04 -2.39
CA LYS A 10 -19.33 6.99 -3.33
C LYS A 10 -18.23 5.93 -3.49
N PHE A 11 -16.97 6.35 -3.62
CA PHE A 11 -15.81 5.46 -3.70
C PHE A 11 -15.68 4.58 -2.45
N ILE A 12 -15.72 5.17 -1.25
CA ILE A 12 -15.64 4.43 0.01
C ILE A 12 -16.81 3.44 0.11
N LYS A 13 -18.04 3.85 -0.24
CA LYS A 13 -19.18 2.95 -0.24
C LYS A 13 -18.97 1.76 -1.18
N PHE A 14 -18.53 2.01 -2.41
CA PHE A 14 -18.26 0.94 -3.38
C PHE A 14 -17.17 -0.03 -2.89
N TRP A 15 -16.10 0.50 -2.29
CA TRP A 15 -15.04 -0.31 -1.70
C TRP A 15 -15.54 -1.11 -0.49
N ALA A 16 -16.39 -0.54 0.37
CA ALA A 16 -17.00 -1.24 1.49
C ALA A 16 -17.93 -2.38 1.01
N ASP A 17 -18.77 -2.12 0.01
CA ASP A 17 -19.66 -3.12 -0.59
C ASP A 17 -18.87 -4.26 -1.28
N TYR A 18 -17.58 -4.05 -1.58
CA TYR A 18 -16.70 -5.08 -2.12
C TYR A 18 -16.51 -6.26 -1.15
N PHE A 19 -16.83 -6.08 0.14
CA PHE A 19 -16.88 -7.18 1.11
C PHE A 19 -17.69 -8.38 0.61
N TYR A 20 -18.81 -8.14 -0.09
CA TYR A 20 -19.69 -9.20 -0.62
C TYR A 20 -19.16 -9.85 -1.92
N ARG A 21 -18.05 -9.35 -2.46
CA ARG A 21 -17.43 -9.81 -3.72
C ARG A 21 -16.00 -10.31 -3.52
N LEU A 22 -15.58 -10.53 -2.27
CA LEU A 22 -14.28 -11.10 -1.96
C LEU A 22 -14.19 -12.55 -2.48
N PRO A 23 -13.05 -12.97 -3.06
CA PRO A 23 -12.89 -14.34 -3.50
C PRO A 23 -12.82 -15.30 -2.30
N ASN A 24 -13.22 -16.55 -2.50
CA ASN A 24 -13.12 -17.62 -1.51
C ASN A 24 -11.69 -18.19 -1.43
N SER A 25 -10.72 -17.30 -1.23
CA SER A 25 -9.28 -17.56 -1.21
C SER A 25 -8.61 -16.71 -0.13
N PHE A 26 -7.29 -16.81 0.04
CA PHE A 26 -6.58 -15.88 0.92
C PHE A 26 -6.55 -14.47 0.30
N HIS A 27 -7.50 -13.63 0.71
CA HIS A 27 -7.81 -12.39 0.00
C HIS A 27 -7.30 -11.11 0.67
N GLY A 28 -6.92 -11.13 1.96
CA GLY A 28 -6.38 -9.95 2.65
C GLY A 28 -7.36 -8.79 2.83
N THR A 29 -8.65 -9.12 2.94
CA THR A 29 -9.77 -8.20 3.24
C THR A 29 -9.79 -6.94 2.35
N ASP A 30 -9.99 -5.78 2.97
CA ASP A 30 -9.97 -4.44 2.41
C ASP A 30 -8.68 -4.12 1.64
N ASN A 31 -7.51 -4.56 2.14
CA ASN A 31 -6.21 -4.35 1.50
C ASN A 31 -6.07 -5.11 0.18
N GLY A 32 -6.68 -6.29 0.06
CA GLY A 32 -6.82 -6.97 -1.23
C GLY A 32 -7.83 -6.27 -2.12
N ALA A 33 -9.02 -6.00 -1.59
CA ALA A 33 -10.15 -5.47 -2.33
C ALA A 33 -9.88 -4.13 -3.01
N ILE A 34 -9.14 -3.22 -2.36
CA ILE A 34 -8.87 -1.89 -2.94
C ILE A 34 -8.12 -1.97 -4.28
N HIS A 35 -7.26 -2.99 -4.45
CA HIS A 35 -6.57 -3.19 -5.72
C HIS A 35 -7.57 -3.53 -6.83
N GLN A 36 -8.53 -4.42 -6.56
CA GLN A 36 -9.55 -4.79 -7.54
C GLN A 36 -10.53 -3.64 -7.81
N VAL A 37 -10.90 -2.87 -6.79
CA VAL A 37 -11.72 -1.65 -6.95
C VAL A 37 -11.09 -0.70 -7.98
N PHE A 38 -9.78 -0.44 -7.88
CA PHE A 38 -9.10 0.41 -8.85
C PHE A 38 -9.01 -0.23 -10.24
N MET A 39 -8.83 -1.55 -10.32
CA MET A 39 -8.84 -2.25 -11.60
C MET A 39 -10.20 -2.13 -12.29
N GLU A 40 -11.32 -2.40 -11.60
CA GLU A 40 -12.68 -2.33 -12.18
C GLU A 40 -13.09 -0.90 -12.56
N GLN A 41 -12.67 0.10 -11.77
CA GLN A 41 -12.98 1.50 -12.08
C GLN A 41 -12.17 2.03 -13.26
N HIS A 42 -10.98 1.47 -13.52
CA HIS A 42 -10.10 1.92 -14.58
C HIS A 42 -10.25 1.11 -15.88
N PHE A 43 -10.38 -0.20 -15.76
CA PHE A 43 -10.51 -1.12 -16.88
C PHE A 43 -11.96 -1.60 -16.97
N LYS A 44 -12.65 -1.26 -18.07
CA LYS A 44 -14.05 -1.68 -18.30
C LYS A 44 -14.19 -3.18 -18.60
N THR A 45 -13.19 -3.74 -19.28
CA THR A 45 -12.97 -5.17 -19.59
C THR A 45 -11.55 -5.25 -20.14
N ASN A 46 -10.65 -5.89 -19.41
CA ASN A 46 -9.26 -6.03 -19.84
C ASN A 46 -8.74 -7.39 -19.42
N GLU A 47 -8.16 -8.12 -20.36
CA GLU A 47 -7.48 -9.39 -20.14
C GLU A 47 -6.46 -9.32 -18.97
N THR A 48 -5.80 -8.16 -18.80
CA THR A 48 -4.91 -7.89 -17.67
C THR A 48 -5.62 -7.90 -16.32
N GLN A 49 -6.85 -7.39 -16.26
CA GLN A 49 -7.65 -7.40 -15.03
C GLN A 49 -8.05 -8.82 -14.65
N ASP A 50 -8.45 -9.64 -15.63
CA ASP A 50 -8.80 -11.04 -15.41
C ASP A 50 -7.59 -11.85 -14.92
N GLN A 51 -6.43 -11.67 -15.54
CA GLN A 51 -5.18 -12.33 -15.13
C GLN A 51 -4.80 -12.00 -13.69
N CYS A 52 -4.87 -10.73 -13.29
CA CYS A 52 -4.60 -10.37 -11.90
C CYS A 52 -5.68 -10.92 -10.96
N PHE A 53 -6.96 -10.89 -11.35
CA PHE A 53 -8.04 -11.42 -10.53
C PHE A 53 -7.90 -12.93 -10.30
N ASP A 54 -7.45 -13.70 -11.29
CA ASP A 54 -7.17 -15.13 -11.16
C ASP A 54 -6.09 -15.43 -10.11
N LEU A 55 -5.04 -14.62 -10.05
CA LEU A 55 -4.02 -14.72 -8.99
C LEU A 55 -4.65 -14.49 -7.60
N TRP A 56 -5.63 -13.59 -7.50
CA TRP A 56 -6.33 -13.34 -6.24
C TRP A 56 -7.22 -14.52 -5.86
N GLN A 57 -8.00 -15.04 -6.81
CA GLN A 57 -8.87 -16.22 -6.60
C GLN A 57 -8.10 -17.48 -6.19
N ASN A 58 -6.84 -17.60 -6.58
CA ASN A 58 -5.99 -18.76 -6.27
C ASN A 58 -5.00 -18.52 -5.11
N SER A 59 -5.02 -17.34 -4.49
CA SER A 59 -4.14 -16.99 -3.38
C SER A 59 -4.39 -17.89 -2.16
N ARG A 60 -3.32 -18.40 -1.55
CA ARG A 60 -3.40 -19.28 -0.36
C ARG A 60 -2.78 -18.67 0.89
N ASN A 61 -1.98 -17.62 0.73
CA ASN A 61 -1.20 -16.99 1.79
C ASN A 61 -0.78 -15.58 1.37
N PHE A 62 0.00 -14.91 2.22
CA PHE A 62 0.50 -13.56 1.94
C PHE A 62 1.35 -13.48 0.67
N ASP A 63 2.11 -14.52 0.29
CA ASP A 63 2.93 -14.48 -0.92
C ASP A 63 2.05 -14.49 -2.19
N GLY A 64 0.99 -15.30 -2.20
CA GLY A 64 -0.02 -15.29 -3.26
C GLY A 64 -0.72 -13.94 -3.37
N LEU A 65 -1.17 -13.40 -2.24
CA LEU A 65 -1.81 -12.09 -2.17
C LEU A 65 -0.88 -10.97 -2.66
N PHE A 66 0.39 -10.98 -2.23
CA PHE A 66 1.37 -9.99 -2.67
C PHE A 66 1.69 -10.13 -4.15
N THR A 67 1.62 -11.33 -4.73
CA THR A 67 1.77 -11.55 -6.17
C THR A 67 0.62 -10.89 -6.94
N TYR A 68 -0.62 -11.11 -6.51
CA TYR A 68 -1.79 -10.40 -7.02
C TYR A 68 -1.65 -8.86 -6.92
N GLN A 69 -1.27 -8.35 -5.75
CA GLN A 69 -1.11 -6.91 -5.53
C GLN A 69 -0.01 -6.30 -6.42
N LYS A 70 1.06 -7.05 -6.72
CA LYS A 70 2.10 -6.62 -7.66
C LYS A 70 1.57 -6.59 -9.09
N CYS A 71 0.79 -7.58 -9.50
CA CYS A 71 0.14 -7.63 -10.82
C CYS A 71 -0.73 -6.39 -11.06
N THR A 72 -1.65 -6.10 -10.15
CA THR A 72 -2.54 -4.93 -10.25
C THR A 72 -1.77 -3.62 -10.22
N ARG A 73 -0.72 -3.50 -9.39
CA ARG A 73 0.15 -2.31 -9.38
C ARG A 73 0.90 -2.12 -10.69
N PHE A 74 1.36 -3.20 -11.31
CA PHE A 74 2.01 -3.15 -12.61
C PHE A 74 1.02 -2.66 -13.69
N ALA A 75 -0.19 -3.19 -13.69
CA ALA A 75 -1.25 -2.82 -14.63
C ALA A 75 -1.69 -1.35 -14.48
N LEU A 76 -1.93 -0.90 -13.25
CA LEU A 76 -2.38 0.46 -12.95
C LEU A 76 -1.27 1.51 -13.12
N GLY A 77 -0.01 1.11 -12.95
CA GLY A 77 1.14 2.01 -12.99
C GLY A 77 1.34 2.84 -11.71
N ASP A 78 2.58 3.26 -11.48
CA ASP A 78 2.97 4.08 -10.35
C ASP A 78 2.88 5.57 -10.69
N GLY A 79 2.17 6.37 -9.88
CA GLY A 79 2.00 7.81 -10.13
C GLY A 79 0.79 8.13 -11.02
N SER A 80 -0.02 7.14 -11.38
CA SER A 80 -1.17 7.28 -12.26
C SER A 80 -2.32 8.05 -11.62
N TYR A 81 -3.06 8.79 -12.45
CA TYR A 81 -4.31 9.47 -12.09
C TYR A 81 -5.49 8.68 -12.65
N PHE A 82 -6.57 8.63 -11.88
CA PHE A 82 -7.79 7.90 -12.19
C PHE A 82 -9.00 8.80 -11.96
N CYS A 83 -10.12 8.42 -12.58
CA CYS A 83 -11.41 9.08 -12.41
C CYS A 83 -11.31 10.59 -12.67
N ASP A 84 -10.75 10.97 -13.81
CA ASP A 84 -10.55 12.37 -14.23
C ASP A 84 -9.74 13.20 -13.21
N GLY A 85 -8.71 12.58 -12.63
CA GLY A 85 -7.81 13.22 -11.67
C GLY A 85 -8.29 13.21 -10.22
N LYS A 86 -9.46 12.63 -9.92
CA LYS A 86 -10.02 12.56 -8.55
C LYS A 86 -9.31 11.55 -7.65
N ALA A 87 -8.60 10.59 -8.24
CA ALA A 87 -7.79 9.63 -7.50
C ALA A 87 -6.38 9.56 -8.08
N LYS A 88 -5.40 9.37 -7.20
CA LYS A 88 -3.99 9.24 -7.58
C LYS A 88 -3.38 8.06 -6.83
N ILE A 89 -2.70 7.20 -7.58
CA ILE A 89 -1.80 6.22 -7.00
C ILE A 89 -0.42 6.85 -6.86
N ILE A 90 0.09 6.91 -5.64
CA ILE A 90 1.42 7.48 -5.38
C ILE A 90 2.49 6.40 -5.53
N ARG A 91 3.68 6.85 -5.94
CA ARG A 91 4.86 6.01 -6.04
C ARG A 91 5.27 5.52 -4.64
N LYS A 92 5.68 4.27 -4.55
CA LYS A 92 6.21 3.73 -3.29
C LYS A 92 7.55 4.38 -2.99
N ALA A 93 7.81 4.64 -1.70
CA ALA A 93 9.09 5.13 -1.19
C ALA A 93 9.58 6.48 -1.78
N THR A 94 8.66 7.32 -2.26
CA THR A 94 8.94 8.72 -2.62
C THR A 94 8.36 9.63 -1.55
N TRP A 95 9.16 9.92 -0.51
CA TRP A 95 8.82 10.82 0.61
C TRP A 95 7.63 10.34 1.46
N GLY A 96 7.58 10.70 2.74
CA GLY A 96 6.74 10.04 3.74
C GLY A 96 5.23 10.11 3.50
N TRP A 97 4.57 8.96 3.58
CA TRP A 97 3.11 8.81 3.52
C TRP A 97 2.69 7.89 4.68
N ALA A 98 2.52 6.60 4.41
CA ALA A 98 2.21 5.59 5.40
C ALA A 98 3.35 4.58 5.49
N ARG A 99 3.89 4.34 6.68
CA ARG A 99 4.88 3.28 6.88
C ARG A 99 4.67 2.54 8.19
N ASP A 100 5.15 1.31 8.20
CA ASP A 100 5.14 0.49 9.40
C ASP A 100 6.13 1.05 10.44
N GLY A 101 5.67 1.32 11.66
CA GLY A 101 6.51 1.90 12.71
C GLY A 101 7.68 1.02 13.14
N TRP A 102 7.52 -0.31 13.03
CA TRP A 102 8.59 -1.25 13.40
C TRP A 102 9.81 -1.15 12.48
N LEU A 103 9.66 -0.64 11.24
CA LEU A 103 10.77 -0.53 10.27
C LEU A 103 11.89 0.41 10.74
N THR A 104 11.57 1.40 11.59
CA THR A 104 12.52 2.38 12.11
C THR A 104 12.40 2.53 13.62
N LYS A 105 11.87 1.52 14.32
CA LYS A 105 11.65 1.54 15.77
C LYS A 105 10.89 2.79 16.25
N THR A 106 9.87 3.22 15.49
CA THR A 106 9.02 4.39 15.82
C THR A 106 9.76 5.74 15.80
N LEU A 107 10.96 5.82 15.22
CA LEU A 107 11.54 7.11 14.84
C LEU A 107 10.65 7.78 13.77
N ILE A 108 10.57 9.11 13.75
CA ILE A 108 9.63 9.92 12.96
C ILE A 108 10.40 10.98 12.18
N ALA A 109 10.14 11.09 10.88
CA ALA A 109 10.64 12.16 10.02
C ALA A 109 9.60 13.28 9.85
N PRO A 110 10.01 14.53 9.56
CA PRO A 110 9.11 15.61 9.18
C PRO A 110 8.17 15.26 8.03
N SER A 111 8.60 14.44 7.06
CA SER A 111 7.75 14.03 5.95
C SER A 111 6.79 12.87 6.26
N ASP A 112 6.87 12.24 7.44
CA ASP A 112 5.95 11.16 7.80
C ASP A 112 4.51 11.67 7.97
N PHE A 113 3.58 11.08 7.23
CA PHE A 113 2.16 11.43 7.33
C PHE A 113 1.38 10.52 8.29
N MET A 114 1.61 9.20 8.23
CA MET A 114 0.97 8.23 9.12
C MET A 114 1.85 7.02 9.40
N PHE A 115 1.66 6.46 10.59
CA PHE A 115 2.23 5.17 10.97
C PHE A 115 1.15 4.09 10.92
N HIS A 116 1.49 2.97 10.29
CA HIS A 116 0.72 1.75 10.35
C HIS A 116 1.44 0.72 11.24
N GLY A 117 0.70 -0.29 11.67
CA GLY A 117 1.32 -1.49 12.25
C GLY A 117 1.94 -1.30 13.63
N TRP A 118 1.51 -0.32 14.42
CA TRP A 118 1.78 -0.26 15.87
C TRP A 118 1.03 -1.37 16.58
N LYS A 119 1.54 -2.59 16.45
CA LYS A 119 1.06 -3.79 17.13
C LYS A 119 2.06 -4.10 18.24
N VAL A 120 1.57 -4.27 19.47
CA VAL A 120 2.42 -4.63 20.62
C VAL A 120 3.29 -5.87 20.31
N SER A 121 2.79 -6.83 19.54
CA SER A 121 3.56 -8.02 19.13
C SER A 121 4.67 -7.77 18.09
N LYS A 122 4.68 -6.60 17.44
CA LYS A 122 5.68 -6.21 16.42
C LYS A 122 6.62 -5.12 16.91
N LEU A 123 6.25 -4.47 17.99
CA LEU A 123 7.05 -3.52 18.72
C LEU A 123 7.78 -4.34 19.80
N GLY A 124 9.11 -4.32 19.84
CA GLY A 124 9.87 -5.13 20.81
C GLY A 124 9.51 -4.80 22.27
N GLY A 125 10.04 -5.57 23.22
CA GLY A 125 9.74 -5.41 24.66
C GLY A 125 10.08 -4.05 25.28
N GLU A 126 10.90 -3.24 24.59
CA GLU A 126 11.28 -1.88 25.01
C GLU A 126 10.57 -0.79 24.18
N TRP A 127 9.36 -1.05 23.68
CA TRP A 127 8.65 -0.02 22.93
C TRP A 127 8.24 1.12 23.85
N VAL A 128 8.72 2.32 23.51
CA VAL A 128 8.41 3.55 24.23
C VAL A 128 7.43 4.37 23.40
N TRP A 129 6.32 4.74 24.03
CA TRP A 129 5.31 5.64 23.47
C TRP A 129 5.96 6.95 23.00
N PRO A 130 5.82 7.35 21.71
CA PRO A 130 6.54 8.50 21.18
C PRO A 130 5.96 9.86 21.58
N PHE A 131 4.73 9.90 22.10
CA PHE A 131 4.05 11.13 22.47
C PHE A 131 4.19 11.43 23.97
N LYS A 132 4.29 12.71 24.32
CA LYS A 132 4.35 13.19 25.70
C LYS A 132 3.01 13.04 26.43
N THR A 133 1.91 13.00 25.69
CA THR A 133 0.55 12.81 26.21
C THR A 133 -0.23 11.82 25.34
N PRO A 134 -1.11 10.99 25.93
CA PRO A 134 -2.03 10.14 25.17
C PRO A 134 -3.23 10.93 24.61
N ILE A 135 -3.48 12.14 25.11
CA ILE A 135 -4.65 12.95 24.72
C ILE A 135 -4.27 13.85 23.54
N PHE A 136 -4.96 13.65 22.43
CA PHE A 136 -4.90 14.54 21.28
C PHE A 136 -5.78 15.78 21.54
N ASP A 137 -5.15 16.96 21.52
CA ASP A 137 -5.83 18.24 21.67
C ASP A 137 -6.02 18.88 20.29
N ALA A 138 -7.22 18.70 19.73
CA ALA A 138 -7.57 19.22 18.42
C ALA A 138 -7.53 20.76 18.34
N THR A 139 -7.61 21.47 19.48
CA THR A 139 -7.55 22.94 19.51
C THR A 139 -6.17 23.48 19.16
N LYS A 140 -5.13 22.63 19.26
CA LYS A 140 -3.75 22.97 18.88
C LYS A 140 -3.47 22.84 17.38
N CYS A 141 -4.41 22.29 16.61
CA CYS A 141 -4.28 22.20 15.16
C CYS A 141 -4.50 23.57 14.52
N SER A 142 -3.53 24.01 13.72
CA SER A 142 -3.65 25.19 12.87
C SER A 142 -3.09 24.89 11.47
N PRO A 143 -3.42 25.67 10.44
CA PRO A 143 -2.84 25.49 9.11
C PRO A 143 -1.29 25.54 9.09
N ASN A 144 -0.69 26.17 10.10
CA ASN A 144 0.76 26.33 10.24
C ASN A 144 1.37 25.46 11.36
N SER A 145 0.60 24.59 12.02
CA SER A 145 1.12 23.76 13.10
C SER A 145 1.97 22.61 12.53
N SER A 146 3.22 22.50 12.98
CA SER A 146 4.12 21.39 12.64
C SER A 146 3.80 20.14 13.44
N LEU A 147 4.39 18.99 13.09
CA LEU A 147 4.31 17.73 13.86
C LEU A 147 4.65 17.90 15.35
N ILE A 148 5.40 18.95 15.71
CA ILE A 148 5.74 19.32 17.10
C ILE A 148 4.49 19.62 17.93
N SER A 149 3.41 20.08 17.29
CA SER A 149 2.11 20.32 17.94
C SER A 149 1.43 19.05 18.48
N PHE A 150 1.82 17.86 17.98
CA PHE A 150 1.31 16.57 18.47
C PHE A 150 1.97 16.10 19.77
N ALA A 151 2.71 16.97 20.46
CA ALA A 151 3.41 16.65 21.68
C ALA A 151 4.38 15.46 21.52
N LEU A 152 5.01 15.32 20.36
CA LEU A 152 6.03 14.30 20.13
C LEU A 152 7.27 14.53 21.02
N THR A 153 7.88 13.45 21.49
CA THR A 153 9.14 13.52 22.21
C THR A 153 10.29 13.65 21.22
N GLU A 154 11.10 14.70 21.36
CA GLU A 154 12.16 15.06 20.41
C GLU A 154 13.14 13.93 20.10
N LYS A 155 13.40 13.03 21.05
CA LYS A 155 14.28 11.87 20.85
C LYS A 155 13.82 10.92 19.73
N PHE A 156 12.54 10.93 19.36
CA PHE A 156 12.03 10.13 18.24
C PHE A 156 12.08 10.87 16.91
N MET A 157 12.33 12.19 16.92
CA MET A 157 12.41 12.98 15.71
C MET A 157 13.77 12.78 15.03
N LYS A 158 13.73 12.55 13.72
CA LYS A 158 14.89 12.33 12.86
C LYS A 158 14.73 13.09 11.56
N THR A 159 15.83 13.37 10.89
CA THR A 159 15.77 13.95 9.55
C THR A 159 15.21 12.94 8.55
N ASP A 160 14.64 13.44 7.45
CA ASP A 160 14.16 12.57 6.37
C ASP A 160 15.29 11.69 5.82
N ASP A 161 16.50 12.21 5.69
CA ASP A 161 17.66 11.47 5.20
C ASP A 161 18.07 10.32 6.14
N GLU A 162 18.06 10.54 7.46
CA GLU A 162 18.34 9.49 8.44
C GLU A 162 17.33 8.34 8.33
N ILE A 163 16.03 8.68 8.23
CA ILE A 163 14.97 7.68 8.10
C ILE A 163 15.07 6.94 6.76
N MET A 164 15.30 7.66 5.66
CA MET A 164 15.47 7.06 4.34
C MET A 164 16.72 6.17 4.27
N GLY A 165 17.79 6.54 4.99
CA GLY A 165 18.97 5.70 5.18
C GLY A 165 18.65 4.35 5.82
N GLN A 166 17.86 4.35 6.90
CA GLN A 166 17.42 3.11 7.56
C GLN A 166 16.53 2.25 6.68
N LEU A 167 15.65 2.88 5.88
CA LEU A 167 14.70 2.19 5.01
C LEU A 167 15.34 1.64 3.72
N LYS A 168 16.56 2.09 3.36
CA LYS A 168 17.22 1.78 2.09
C LYS A 168 17.31 0.28 1.83
N ALA A 169 17.87 -0.49 2.76
CA ALA A 169 18.05 -1.93 2.59
C ALA A 169 16.72 -2.66 2.35
N LYS A 170 15.68 -2.30 3.12
CA LYS A 170 14.36 -2.92 2.98
C LYS A 170 13.69 -2.56 1.66
N ARG A 171 13.85 -1.31 1.23
CA ARG A 171 13.35 -0.82 -0.06
C ARG A 171 14.01 -1.57 -1.21
N ASP A 172 15.32 -1.72 -1.18
CA ASP A 172 16.10 -2.37 -2.23
C ASP A 172 15.76 -3.87 -2.30
N GLU A 173 15.62 -4.54 -1.15
CA GLU A 173 15.12 -5.93 -1.05
C GLU A 173 13.71 -6.06 -1.66
N THR A 174 12.79 -5.18 -1.29
CA THR A 174 11.40 -5.18 -1.78
C THR A 174 11.35 -4.93 -3.28
N ARG A 175 12.20 -4.03 -3.79
CA ARG A 175 12.31 -3.73 -5.21
C ARG A 175 12.84 -4.92 -6.00
N LYS A 176 13.87 -5.61 -5.49
CA LYS A 176 14.40 -6.84 -6.09
C LYS A 176 13.31 -7.92 -6.19
N LYS A 177 12.62 -8.20 -5.08
CA LYS A 177 11.49 -9.15 -5.04
C LYS A 177 10.38 -8.79 -6.02
N TYR A 178 10.06 -7.50 -6.14
CA TYR A 178 9.09 -7.04 -7.14
C TYR A 178 9.54 -7.39 -8.55
N ILE A 179 10.78 -7.06 -8.92
CA ILE A 179 11.32 -7.32 -10.26
C ILE A 179 11.34 -8.82 -10.55
N GLU A 180 11.75 -9.64 -9.59
CA GLU A 180 11.76 -11.10 -9.72
C GLU A 180 10.35 -11.66 -9.93
N THR A 181 9.36 -11.19 -9.16
CA THR A 181 7.96 -11.58 -9.37
C THR A 181 7.48 -11.17 -10.78
N MET A 182 7.76 -9.94 -11.22
CA MET A 182 7.36 -9.51 -12.56
C MET A 182 8.07 -10.29 -13.67
N LYS A 183 9.33 -10.66 -13.47
CA LYS A 183 10.05 -11.55 -14.39
C LYS A 183 9.43 -12.93 -14.41
N LEU A 184 9.01 -13.50 -13.28
CA LEU A 184 8.28 -14.76 -13.25
C LEU A 184 6.96 -14.64 -14.03
N LEU A 185 6.15 -13.62 -13.72
CA LEU A 185 4.90 -13.36 -14.42
C LEU A 185 5.12 -13.12 -15.93
N GLY A 186 6.23 -12.51 -16.34
CA GLY A 186 6.60 -12.27 -17.73
C GLY A 186 7.34 -13.42 -18.44
N LYS A 187 8.08 -14.29 -17.74
CA LYS A 187 8.77 -15.45 -18.33
C LYS A 187 7.80 -16.60 -18.59
N LEU A 188 6.74 -16.67 -17.78
CA LEU A 188 5.54 -17.46 -18.07
C LEU A 188 4.87 -17.08 -19.42
N CYS A 189 5.24 -15.93 -20.01
CA CYS A 189 4.76 -15.47 -21.30
C CYS A 189 5.66 -15.74 -22.50
N SER A 190 6.96 -15.95 -22.30
CA SER A 190 7.93 -16.09 -23.41
C SER A 190 8.15 -17.53 -23.87
N ASP A 191 7.92 -18.52 -23.00
CA ASP A 191 8.32 -19.92 -23.23
C ASP A 191 7.19 -20.82 -23.76
N GLY A 192 6.00 -20.28 -24.08
CA GLY A 192 4.86 -21.06 -24.60
C GLY A 192 4.36 -22.18 -23.68
N LYS A 193 4.85 -22.24 -22.44
CA LYS A 193 4.41 -23.19 -21.42
C LYS A 193 3.21 -22.61 -20.68
N PRO A 194 2.17 -23.41 -20.40
CA PRO A 194 1.07 -22.95 -19.57
C PRO A 194 1.63 -22.50 -18.22
N PRO A 195 1.28 -21.29 -17.74
CA PRO A 195 1.61 -20.90 -16.39
C PRO A 195 1.06 -21.93 -15.40
N PRO A 196 1.64 -22.07 -14.20
CA PRO A 196 0.80 -22.54 -13.12
C PRO A 196 -0.39 -21.56 -13.09
N PHE A 197 -1.59 -22.07 -13.37
CA PHE A 197 -2.84 -21.29 -13.50
C PHE A 197 -2.99 -20.47 -14.81
N ASN A 198 -3.20 -21.12 -15.97
CA ASN A 198 -3.93 -20.63 -17.18
C ASN A 198 -3.94 -19.10 -17.50
N MET A 199 -2.85 -18.39 -17.24
CA MET A 199 -2.74 -16.95 -17.47
C MET A 199 -2.35 -16.68 -18.92
N LYS A 200 -3.04 -15.77 -19.60
CA LYS A 200 -2.48 -15.11 -20.80
C LYS A 200 -1.55 -13.97 -20.37
N CYS A 201 -0.96 -13.28 -21.34
CA CYS A 201 0.11 -12.32 -21.10
C CYS A 201 -0.38 -10.90 -20.88
N LEU A 202 0.28 -10.21 -19.94
CA LEU A 202 0.12 -8.77 -19.74
C LEU A 202 0.82 -8.04 -20.89
N ASN A 203 0.09 -7.80 -21.97
CA ASN A 203 0.57 -6.89 -23.02
C ASN A 203 0.40 -5.45 -22.52
N ARG A 204 1.47 -4.67 -22.65
CA ARG A 204 1.42 -3.23 -22.46
C ARG A 204 1.10 -2.56 -23.79
#